data_AF-A0A1H0X1Q4-F1
#
_entry.id   AF-A0A1H0X1Q4-F1
#
_cell.length_a   1.000
_cell.length_b   1.000
_cell.length_c   1.000
_cell.angle_alpha   90.00
_cell.angle_beta   90.00
_cell.angle_gamma   90.00
#
_symmetry.space_group_name_H-M   'P 1'
#
loop_
_entity.id
_entity.type
_entity.pdbx_description
1 polymer ?
#
loop_
_entity_poly.entity_id
_entity_poly.type
_entity_poly.pdbx_seq_one_letter_code
_entity_poly.pdbx_strand_id
1 'polypeptide(L)'
;MKSKILIFLSCLSLIFILGCKKSSSLVTANDSLTSASKLAVNATSGFIHPGMLHSQADFIRMQTMVNAHAEPWLSGWNKLTDNSHSASTYNMQGPVDTVYRGSGSPQNYSKLYNDIAAAYQNALRWKVNGDIACGNKAVAIMNAWSSRLKSINGSADRWLAAGIYGYEFANAAEIMRDYSGWSATDFTRFKDMMLNVFYPMNHAFLVNHNGACITNYWANWDLCSMASILSIGILCDDTNKFNEAITYFKTGAGNGSIDHAVPFLYNSGQLGQGQESGRDQGHQCLDISLLGAFCQMAYNQGQDLFAYENNKALAVCEYTASYNLGNTVPFTTYNWGNGQHCSAQTQTVIAEGGRGDIRPSWELIYNYQQSHGVTGTTYSGQYAAKVRPEGGGGNYGPNSGGYDQLGFGTLTYSVGAQPVANGTYKLINRASGKCLDNLGLTTNGTNVAQWASSGSNNQKWVITYSDGFYKLACVTGSKCLDSYDHTADGSTVAQSASGSSTNQQWTIIPVGSYYKIVNRTNGKCLDSGGGTTDRSAVQFWPSNNSNDQQWSIAP
;
A
#
# COMPACT_ATOMS: atom_id res chain seq x y z
N MET A 1 -18.25 -69.59 -25.00
CA MET A 1 -18.24 -69.84 -26.45
C MET A 1 -18.98 -68.67 -27.11
N LYS A 2 -18.38 -68.14 -28.18
CA LYS A 2 -18.67 -66.90 -28.94
C LYS A 2 -20.15 -66.54 -29.12
N SER A 3 -20.46 -65.24 -29.02
CA SER A 3 -21.56 -64.62 -29.78
C SER A 3 -21.01 -63.44 -30.60
N LYS A 4 -21.09 -63.56 -31.93
CA LYS A 4 -20.89 -62.51 -32.93
C LYS A 4 -21.85 -62.80 -34.09
N ILE A 5 -22.84 -61.93 -34.28
CA ILE A 5 -23.69 -61.66 -35.46
C ILE A 5 -24.08 -60.18 -35.25
N LEU A 6 -23.69 -59.12 -35.97
CA LEU A 6 -23.47 -58.77 -37.39
C LEU A 6 -24.76 -58.70 -38.21
N ILE A 7 -25.11 -57.48 -38.69
CA ILE A 7 -25.89 -57.06 -39.90
C ILE A 7 -26.25 -55.56 -39.69
N PHE A 8 -25.59 -54.62 -40.39
CA PHE A 8 -25.96 -53.95 -41.68
C PHE A 8 -26.97 -52.78 -41.48
N LEU A 9 -27.05 -51.68 -42.25
CA LEU A 9 -26.64 -51.29 -43.62
C LEU A 9 -26.71 -49.74 -43.71
N SER A 10 -25.76 -49.11 -44.43
CA SER A 10 -25.88 -47.95 -45.38
C SER A 10 -26.54 -46.61 -44.95
N CYS A 11 -26.34 -45.43 -45.54
CA CYS A 11 -25.76 -44.88 -46.77
C CYS A 11 -25.34 -43.41 -46.46
N LEU A 12 -24.40 -42.80 -47.20
CA LEU A 12 -24.61 -41.57 -48.00
C LEU A 12 -23.26 -40.95 -48.46
N SER A 13 -23.11 -40.89 -49.78
CA SER A 13 -22.74 -39.72 -50.61
C SER A 13 -21.46 -38.92 -50.30
N LEU A 14 -20.49 -39.04 -51.21
CA LEU A 14 -19.44 -38.05 -51.47
C LEU A 14 -20.01 -36.80 -52.17
N ILE A 15 -19.66 -35.61 -51.69
CA ILE A 15 -19.57 -34.38 -52.49
C ILE A 15 -18.24 -33.69 -52.13
N PHE A 16 -17.36 -33.54 -53.12
CA PHE A 16 -16.14 -32.73 -53.05
C PHE A 16 -16.47 -31.28 -53.43
N ILE A 17 -16.19 -30.31 -52.56
CA ILE A 17 -16.06 -28.89 -52.94
C ILE A 17 -14.87 -28.29 -52.20
N LEU A 18 -14.02 -27.59 -52.97
CA LEU A 18 -12.81 -26.88 -52.56
C LEU A 18 -13.10 -25.83 -51.47
N GLY A 19 -12.21 -25.72 -50.48
CA GLY A 19 -12.17 -24.62 -49.51
C GLY A 19 -10.76 -24.37 -48.98
N CYS A 20 -10.33 -23.11 -49.04
CA CYS A 20 -9.00 -22.60 -48.73
C CYS A 20 -8.35 -23.14 -47.44
N LYS A 21 -7.06 -23.51 -47.51
CA LYS A 21 -6.19 -23.69 -46.36
C LYS A 21 -6.02 -22.36 -45.62
N LYS A 22 -6.54 -22.27 -44.40
CA LYS A 22 -6.07 -21.33 -43.38
C LYS A 22 -5.22 -22.14 -42.40
N SER A 23 -3.91 -21.88 -42.36
CA SER A 23 -3.01 -22.45 -41.37
C SER A 23 -3.40 -21.94 -39.99
N SER A 24 -4.05 -22.77 -39.17
CA SER A 24 -4.19 -22.51 -37.74
C SER A 24 -2.85 -22.80 -37.08
N SER A 25 -2.11 -21.74 -36.74
CA SER A 25 -0.99 -21.81 -35.81
C SER A 25 -1.52 -22.28 -34.46
N LEU A 26 -1.01 -23.43 -34.01
CA LEU A 26 -1.21 -23.96 -32.66
C LEU A 26 -0.64 -22.94 -31.66
N VAL A 27 -1.52 -22.27 -30.90
CA VAL A 27 -1.10 -21.54 -29.70
C VAL A 27 -0.62 -22.61 -28.71
N THR A 28 0.67 -22.57 -28.39
CA THR A 28 1.30 -23.48 -27.44
C THR A 28 0.73 -23.25 -26.04
N ALA A 29 0.36 -24.32 -25.33
CA ALA A 29 -0.20 -24.31 -23.98
C ALA A 29 0.65 -23.58 -22.91
N ASN A 30 1.90 -23.23 -23.22
CA ASN A 30 2.77 -22.42 -22.35
C ASN A 30 2.29 -20.96 -22.23
N ASP A 31 1.78 -20.33 -23.28
CA ASP A 31 1.32 -18.92 -23.23
C ASP A 31 0.05 -18.76 -22.36
N SER A 32 -0.82 -19.76 -22.37
CA SER A 32 -2.02 -19.76 -21.53
C SER A 32 -1.70 -19.90 -20.03
N LEU A 33 -0.63 -20.63 -19.68
CA LEU A 33 -0.22 -20.82 -18.28
C LEU A 33 0.50 -19.58 -17.72
N THR A 34 1.33 -18.92 -18.54
CA THR A 34 1.98 -17.66 -18.15
C THR A 34 0.97 -16.53 -17.99
N SER A 35 0.01 -16.35 -18.92
CA SER A 35 -1.06 -15.36 -18.78
C SER A 35 -2.00 -15.64 -17.59
N ALA A 36 -2.35 -16.90 -17.31
CA ALA A 36 -3.17 -17.23 -16.14
C ALA A 36 -2.44 -16.93 -14.81
N SER A 37 -1.12 -17.15 -14.75
CA SER A 37 -0.31 -16.78 -13.59
C SER A 37 -0.19 -15.27 -13.38
N LYS A 38 -0.15 -14.50 -14.48
CA LYS A 38 -0.09 -13.04 -14.47
C LYS A 38 -1.35 -12.42 -13.86
N LEU A 39 -2.51 -12.98 -14.20
CA LEU A 39 -3.82 -12.49 -13.76
C LEU A 39 -4.23 -12.96 -12.36
N ALA A 40 -3.44 -13.80 -11.68
CA ALA A 40 -3.76 -14.25 -10.35
C ALA A 40 -3.85 -13.06 -9.38
N VAL A 41 -5.00 -12.90 -8.74
CA VAL A 41 -5.21 -11.99 -7.60
C VAL A 41 -5.47 -12.87 -6.39
N ASN A 42 -4.68 -12.74 -5.32
CA ASN A 42 -4.94 -13.52 -4.12
C ASN A 42 -6.32 -13.12 -3.56
N ALA A 43 -7.17 -14.11 -3.25
CA ALA A 43 -8.46 -13.82 -2.62
C ALA A 43 -8.24 -13.16 -1.26
N THR A 44 -8.84 -11.99 -1.03
CA THR A 44 -8.86 -11.35 0.29
C THR A 44 -10.00 -11.98 1.10
N SER A 45 -9.75 -12.40 2.34
CA SER A 45 -10.77 -12.95 3.25
C SER A 45 -11.64 -11.86 3.89
N GLY A 46 -11.72 -10.68 3.26
CA GLY A 46 -12.15 -9.40 3.83
C GLY A 46 -11.05 -8.33 3.67
N PHE A 47 -11.44 -7.06 3.64
CA PHE A 47 -10.49 -5.95 3.63
C PHE A 47 -9.92 -5.69 5.03
N ILE A 48 -8.62 -5.37 5.09
CA ILE A 48 -7.94 -5.01 6.33
C ILE A 48 -8.11 -3.50 6.55
N HIS A 49 -8.54 -3.12 7.76
CA HIS A 49 -8.75 -1.73 8.16
C HIS A 49 -8.09 -1.40 9.51
N PRO A 50 -7.38 -0.26 9.63
CA PRO A 50 -6.88 0.55 8.52
C PRO A 50 -5.88 -0.25 7.66
N GLY A 51 -5.98 -0.17 6.33
CA GLY A 51 -5.14 -0.96 5.44
C GLY A 51 -4.93 -0.39 4.04
N MET A 52 -5.07 0.93 3.86
CA MET A 52 -4.60 1.62 2.64
C MET A 52 -3.11 1.93 2.75
N LEU A 53 -2.69 3.20 2.76
CA LEU A 53 -1.25 3.53 2.88
C LEU A 53 -0.65 3.15 4.22
N HIS A 54 -1.45 3.18 5.28
CA HIS A 54 -1.00 2.94 6.66
C HIS A 54 -1.83 1.84 7.30
N SER A 55 -1.14 0.88 7.91
CA SER A 55 -1.73 -0.17 8.75
C SER A 55 -1.86 0.27 10.21
N GLN A 56 -2.60 -0.50 11.01
CA GLN A 56 -2.67 -0.26 12.45
C GLN A 56 -1.31 -0.40 13.14
N ALA A 57 -0.45 -1.30 12.66
CA ALA A 57 0.92 -1.44 13.16
C ALA A 57 1.78 -0.21 12.84
N ASP A 58 1.57 0.43 11.69
CA ASP A 58 2.24 1.69 11.35
C ASP A 58 1.85 2.81 12.31
N PHE A 59 0.56 2.95 12.63
CA PHE A 59 0.13 3.96 13.60
C PHE A 59 0.69 3.73 15.00
N ILE A 60 0.75 2.47 15.46
CA ILE A 60 1.36 2.16 16.76
C ILE A 60 2.85 2.47 16.74
N ARG A 61 3.55 2.19 15.63
CA ARG A 61 4.95 2.59 15.46
C ARG A 61 5.09 4.11 15.54
N MET A 62 4.33 4.87 14.76
CA MET A 62 4.34 6.34 14.79
C MET A 62 4.12 6.87 16.21
N GLN A 63 3.04 6.45 16.88
CA GLN A 63 2.73 6.83 18.27
C GLN A 63 3.91 6.55 19.21
N THR A 64 4.44 5.32 19.15
CA THR A 64 5.50 4.85 20.04
C THR A 64 6.78 5.66 19.85
N MET A 65 7.21 5.83 18.59
CA MET A 65 8.47 6.50 18.27
C MET A 65 8.39 8.01 18.49
N VAL A 66 7.24 8.64 18.21
CA VAL A 66 7.02 10.06 18.52
C VAL A 66 7.01 10.30 20.03
N ASN A 67 6.28 9.50 20.81
CA ASN A 67 6.26 9.63 22.28
C ASN A 67 7.62 9.37 22.92
N ALA A 68 8.46 8.55 22.28
CA ALA A 68 9.83 8.30 22.72
C ALA A 68 10.84 9.36 22.24
N HIS A 69 10.40 10.37 21.48
CA HIS A 69 11.28 11.36 20.83
C HIS A 69 12.38 10.70 19.98
N ALA A 70 12.07 9.59 19.31
CA ALA A 70 13.03 8.82 18.53
C ALA A 70 13.17 9.35 17.10
N GLU A 71 14.40 9.46 16.61
CA GLU A 71 14.67 9.83 15.22
C GLU A 71 14.65 8.59 14.29
N PRO A 72 14.18 8.75 13.03
CA PRO A 72 13.79 10.01 12.38
C PRO A 72 12.31 10.40 12.56
N TRP A 73 11.52 9.62 13.31
CA TRP A 73 10.08 9.88 13.49
C TRP A 73 9.78 11.23 14.13
N LEU A 74 10.60 11.66 15.10
CA LEU A 74 10.45 12.99 15.71
C LEU A 74 10.63 14.10 14.67
N SER A 75 11.65 14.03 13.82
CA SER A 75 11.83 14.99 12.72
C SER A 75 10.65 14.99 11.74
N GLY A 76 10.13 13.81 11.39
CA GLY A 76 8.93 13.69 10.55
C GLY A 76 7.68 14.26 11.21
N TRP A 77 7.51 14.05 12.52
CA TRP A 77 6.42 14.61 13.31
C TRP A 77 6.49 16.14 13.36
N ASN A 78 7.66 16.70 13.63
CA ASN A 78 7.86 18.16 13.63
C ASN A 78 7.53 18.75 12.26
N LYS A 79 7.93 18.09 11.16
CA LYS A 79 7.60 18.50 9.79
C LYS A 79 6.09 18.55 9.55
N LEU A 80 5.34 17.59 10.11
CA LEU A 80 3.87 17.58 10.08
C LEU A 80 3.30 18.73 10.90
N THR A 81 3.70 18.89 12.16
CA THR A 81 3.11 19.88 13.06
C THR A 81 3.41 21.33 12.70
N ASP A 82 4.54 21.57 12.01
CA ASP A 82 4.92 22.90 11.52
C ASP A 82 4.13 23.33 10.27
N ASN A 83 3.46 22.38 9.59
CA ASN A 83 2.67 22.69 8.40
C ASN A 83 1.31 23.29 8.80
N SER A 84 0.94 24.43 8.21
CA SER A 84 -0.31 25.14 8.50
C SER A 84 -1.57 24.35 8.15
N HIS A 85 -1.50 23.38 7.23
CA HIS A 85 -2.60 22.47 6.91
C HIS A 85 -2.88 21.49 8.06
N SER A 86 -1.90 21.22 8.93
CA SER A 86 -2.05 20.31 10.08
C SER A 86 -2.77 20.93 11.28
N ALA A 87 -3.07 22.23 11.22
CA ALA A 87 -3.72 22.94 12.32
C ALA A 87 -5.22 22.60 12.39
N SER A 88 -5.72 22.31 13.59
CA SER A 88 -7.15 22.12 13.85
C SER A 88 -8.00 23.38 13.58
N THR A 89 -7.36 24.54 13.45
CA THR A 89 -7.96 25.83 13.08
C THR A 89 -7.93 26.10 11.57
N TYR A 90 -7.44 25.16 10.74
CA TYR A 90 -7.38 25.31 9.29
C TYR A 90 -8.73 25.79 8.71
N ASN A 91 -8.66 26.85 7.90
CA ASN A 91 -9.82 27.43 7.24
C ASN A 91 -10.03 26.76 5.87
N MET A 92 -11.17 26.09 5.70
CA MET A 92 -11.49 25.38 4.46
C MET A 92 -11.60 26.35 3.29
N GLN A 93 -11.12 25.92 2.13
CA GLN A 93 -11.17 26.71 0.90
C GLN A 93 -12.41 26.37 0.05
N GLY A 94 -12.90 25.14 0.15
CA GLY A 94 -14.18 24.68 -0.41
C GLY A 94 -15.29 24.65 0.66
N PRO A 95 -16.29 23.74 0.51
CA PRO A 95 -16.54 22.88 -0.64
C PRO A 95 -17.23 23.63 -1.80
N VAL A 96 -17.24 23.04 -3.00
CA VAL A 96 -17.94 23.57 -4.18
C VAL A 96 -18.81 22.48 -4.84
N ASP A 97 -19.85 22.87 -5.58
CA ASP A 97 -20.69 21.93 -6.33
C ASP A 97 -19.91 21.20 -7.43
N THR A 98 -19.07 21.94 -8.15
CA THR A 98 -18.24 21.42 -9.25
C THR A 98 -16.81 21.88 -9.09
N VAL A 99 -15.88 20.93 -9.17
CA VAL A 99 -14.45 21.20 -9.25
C VAL A 99 -14.03 21.31 -10.73
N TYR A 100 -13.40 22.41 -11.11
CA TYR A 100 -12.88 22.66 -12.46
C TYR A 100 -11.35 22.62 -12.47
N ARG A 101 -10.75 21.79 -13.34
CA ARG A 101 -9.31 21.73 -13.62
C ARG A 101 -9.01 21.76 -15.13
N GLY A 102 -8.00 22.52 -15.52
CA GLY A 102 -7.51 22.73 -16.88
C GLY A 102 -8.38 23.61 -17.79
N SER A 103 -9.70 23.66 -17.57
CA SER A 103 -10.60 24.63 -18.21
C SER A 103 -11.88 24.84 -17.38
N GLY A 104 -12.71 25.81 -17.77
CA GLY A 104 -13.83 26.34 -16.97
C GLY A 104 -13.46 27.63 -16.24
N SER A 105 -14.44 28.47 -15.88
CA SER A 105 -14.19 29.81 -15.32
C SER A 105 -14.90 30.06 -13.98
N PRO A 106 -14.15 30.38 -12.90
CA PRO A 106 -12.71 30.15 -12.72
C PRO A 106 -12.40 28.67 -12.37
N GLN A 107 -11.20 28.20 -12.71
CA GLN A 107 -10.66 26.96 -12.14
C GLN A 107 -10.59 27.06 -10.62
N ASN A 108 -10.91 25.98 -9.92
CA ASN A 108 -11.06 26.00 -8.47
C ASN A 108 -10.56 24.72 -7.77
N TYR A 109 -9.87 23.84 -8.50
CA TYR A 109 -9.31 22.58 -7.99
C TYR A 109 -8.32 22.76 -6.83
N SER A 110 -7.71 23.95 -6.68
CA SER A 110 -6.90 24.28 -5.52
C SER A 110 -7.65 24.27 -4.20
N LYS A 111 -8.95 24.55 -4.22
CA LYS A 111 -9.78 24.40 -3.03
C LYS A 111 -9.81 22.96 -2.55
N LEU A 112 -9.89 22.01 -3.48
CA LEU A 112 -9.99 20.59 -3.16
C LEU A 112 -8.66 20.04 -2.63
N TYR A 113 -7.54 20.25 -3.33
CA TYR A 113 -6.27 19.66 -2.90
C TYR A 113 -5.76 20.23 -1.56
N ASN A 114 -6.01 21.51 -1.27
CA ASN A 114 -5.62 22.09 0.02
C ASN A 114 -6.47 21.51 1.16
N ASP A 115 -7.78 21.37 0.95
CA ASP A 115 -8.68 20.80 1.95
C ASP A 115 -8.37 19.30 2.19
N ILE A 116 -8.05 18.53 1.14
CA ILE A 116 -7.63 17.13 1.28
C ILE A 116 -6.32 17.01 2.06
N ALA A 117 -5.32 17.85 1.73
CA ALA A 117 -4.06 17.88 2.46
C ALA A 117 -4.29 18.20 3.94
N ALA A 118 -5.16 19.16 4.26
CA ALA A 118 -5.53 19.47 5.63
C ALA A 118 -6.28 18.32 6.32
N ALA A 119 -7.21 17.64 5.63
CA ALA A 119 -7.92 16.49 6.16
C ALA A 119 -6.96 15.35 6.54
N TYR A 120 -6.05 14.98 5.63
CA TYR A 120 -5.06 13.93 5.87
C TYR A 120 -4.10 14.30 7.01
N GLN A 121 -3.56 15.53 7.02
CA GLN A 121 -2.63 15.96 8.06
C GLN A 121 -3.28 16.02 9.45
N ASN A 122 -4.52 16.51 9.54
CA ASN A 122 -5.29 16.50 10.79
C ASN A 122 -5.67 15.07 11.22
N ALA A 123 -5.93 14.16 10.26
CA ALA A 123 -6.18 12.76 10.56
C ALA A 123 -4.92 12.08 11.14
N LEU A 124 -3.73 12.35 10.57
CA LEU A 124 -2.46 11.88 11.13
C LEU A 124 -2.21 12.42 12.54
N ARG A 125 -2.44 13.73 12.77
CA ARG A 125 -2.36 14.34 14.10
C ARG A 125 -3.20 13.56 15.11
N TRP A 126 -4.50 13.40 14.82
CA TRP A 126 -5.39 12.64 15.69
C TRP A 126 -4.92 11.19 15.91
N LYS A 127 -4.58 10.46 14.85
CA LYS A 127 -4.21 9.06 14.95
C LYS A 127 -2.91 8.85 15.73
N VAL A 128 -1.97 9.79 15.67
CA VAL A 128 -0.64 9.66 16.29
C VAL A 128 -0.57 10.20 17.71
N ASN A 129 -1.29 11.28 18.06
CA ASN A 129 -1.21 11.86 19.41
C ASN A 129 -2.55 12.01 20.13
N GLY A 130 -3.66 11.56 19.53
CA GLY A 130 -4.99 11.64 20.13
C GLY A 130 -5.62 13.03 20.13
N ASP A 131 -5.11 13.99 19.34
CA ASP A 131 -5.67 15.35 19.25
C ASP A 131 -7.08 15.33 18.62
N ILE A 132 -8.09 15.33 19.48
CA ILE A 132 -9.52 15.31 19.13
C ILE A 132 -9.90 16.52 18.29
N ALA A 133 -9.28 17.69 18.50
CA ALA A 133 -9.59 18.89 17.71
C ALA A 133 -9.15 18.70 16.25
N CYS A 134 -7.99 18.08 16.02
CA CYS A 134 -7.56 17.67 14.69
C CYS A 134 -8.50 16.60 14.09
N GLY A 135 -8.90 15.59 14.86
CA GLY A 135 -9.85 14.57 14.40
C GLY A 135 -11.18 15.17 13.93
N ASN A 136 -11.72 16.14 14.70
CA ASN A 136 -12.92 16.90 14.33
C ASN A 136 -12.71 17.72 13.06
N LYS A 137 -11.54 18.36 12.88
CA LYS A 137 -11.23 19.13 11.66
C LYS A 137 -11.20 18.22 10.42
N ALA A 138 -10.55 17.06 10.50
CA ALA A 138 -10.48 16.11 9.40
C ALA A 138 -11.88 15.67 8.94
N VAL A 139 -12.74 15.26 9.88
CA VAL A 139 -14.13 14.87 9.59
C VAL A 139 -14.97 16.04 9.10
N ALA A 140 -14.79 17.24 9.66
CA ALA A 140 -15.52 18.43 9.20
C ALA A 140 -15.25 18.73 7.72
N ILE A 141 -14.00 18.58 7.26
CA ILE A 141 -13.63 18.74 5.86
C ILE A 141 -14.31 17.67 4.99
N MET A 142 -14.19 16.39 5.36
CA MET A 142 -14.79 15.27 4.63
C MET A 142 -16.33 15.39 4.54
N ASN A 143 -16.97 15.83 5.62
CA ASN A 143 -18.42 16.05 5.66
C ASN A 143 -18.86 17.24 4.80
N ALA A 144 -18.08 18.33 4.81
CA ALA A 144 -18.36 19.49 3.98
C ALA A 144 -18.32 19.13 2.48
N TRP A 145 -17.28 18.43 2.03
CA TRP A 145 -17.17 18.02 0.63
C TRP A 145 -18.21 16.97 0.23
N SER A 146 -18.41 15.92 1.05
CA SER A 146 -19.41 14.87 0.75
C SER A 146 -20.86 15.34 0.72
N SER A 147 -21.18 16.45 1.37
CA SER A 147 -22.53 17.04 1.32
C SER A 147 -22.76 17.97 0.12
N ARG A 148 -21.70 18.37 -0.60
CA ARG A 148 -21.78 19.44 -1.60
C ARG A 148 -21.27 19.04 -2.98
N LEU A 149 -20.19 18.27 -3.09
CA LEU A 149 -19.55 17.95 -4.37
C LEU A 149 -20.47 17.07 -5.22
N LYS A 150 -20.70 17.50 -6.46
CA LYS A 150 -21.56 16.79 -7.43
C LYS A 150 -20.78 16.32 -8.66
N SER A 151 -19.74 17.05 -9.06
CA SER A 151 -18.98 16.72 -10.27
C SER A 151 -17.57 17.30 -10.28
N ILE A 152 -16.70 16.66 -11.06
CA ILE A 152 -15.38 17.18 -11.45
C ILE A 152 -15.41 17.38 -12.96
N ASN A 153 -14.99 18.55 -13.44
CA ASN A 153 -15.12 18.97 -14.83
C ASN A 153 -13.90 19.81 -15.26
N GLY A 154 -13.86 20.22 -16.52
CA GLY A 154 -12.80 21.00 -17.13
C GLY A 154 -12.21 20.31 -18.36
N SER A 155 -10.92 20.54 -18.62
CA SER A 155 -10.22 19.95 -19.77
C SER A 155 -9.96 18.46 -19.52
N ALA A 156 -9.05 17.83 -20.28
CA ALA A 156 -8.58 16.50 -19.94
C ALA A 156 -8.08 16.44 -18.47
N ASP A 157 -7.53 17.53 -17.93
CA ASP A 157 -6.96 17.58 -16.56
C ASP A 157 -7.99 17.24 -15.46
N ARG A 158 -9.29 17.26 -15.76
CA ARG A 158 -10.32 16.75 -14.84
C ARG A 158 -10.10 15.27 -14.45
N TRP A 159 -9.50 14.48 -15.33
CA TRP A 159 -9.16 13.07 -15.03
C TRP A 159 -8.03 12.99 -14.00
N LEU A 160 -7.00 13.84 -14.11
CA LEU A 160 -5.97 13.96 -13.07
C LEU A 160 -6.55 14.42 -11.74
N ALA A 161 -7.51 15.37 -11.75
CA ALA A 161 -8.21 15.77 -10.53
C ALA A 161 -8.99 14.59 -9.90
N ALA A 162 -9.68 13.78 -10.70
CA ALA A 162 -10.42 12.63 -10.19
C ALA A 162 -9.50 11.50 -9.68
N GLY A 163 -8.36 11.27 -10.33
CA GLY A 163 -7.39 10.25 -9.93
C GLY A 163 -6.65 10.63 -8.66
N ILE A 164 -5.90 11.75 -8.72
CA ILE A 164 -5.05 12.21 -7.62
C ILE A 164 -5.89 12.48 -6.38
N TYR A 165 -6.86 13.38 -6.47
CA TYR A 165 -7.62 13.78 -5.29
C TYR A 165 -8.53 12.68 -4.77
N GLY A 166 -8.94 11.74 -5.62
CA GLY A 166 -9.77 10.60 -5.21
C GLY A 166 -9.03 9.63 -4.28
N TYR A 167 -7.79 9.22 -4.63
CA TYR A 167 -7.03 8.31 -3.79
C TYR A 167 -6.61 8.99 -2.47
N GLU A 168 -6.23 10.27 -2.54
CA GLU A 168 -5.80 11.03 -1.37
C GLU A 168 -6.94 11.22 -0.36
N PHE A 169 -8.14 11.55 -0.84
CA PHE A 169 -9.29 11.75 0.03
C PHE A 169 -9.78 10.45 0.67
N ALA A 170 -9.75 9.34 -0.09
CA ALA A 170 -10.04 8.01 0.45
C ALA A 170 -9.05 7.61 1.55
N ASN A 171 -7.76 7.91 1.39
CA ASN A 171 -6.75 7.65 2.42
C ASN A 171 -6.99 8.48 3.69
N ALA A 172 -7.36 9.76 3.56
CA ALA A 172 -7.73 10.58 4.72
C ALA A 172 -8.95 9.99 5.48
N ALA A 173 -9.95 9.52 4.74
CA ALA A 173 -11.13 8.86 5.31
C ALA A 173 -10.80 7.53 6.00
N GLU A 174 -9.91 6.73 5.42
CA GLU A 174 -9.51 5.46 5.98
C GLU A 174 -8.88 5.59 7.37
N ILE A 175 -8.03 6.60 7.57
CA ILE A 175 -7.43 6.89 8.89
C ILE A 175 -8.53 7.09 9.94
N MET A 176 -9.59 7.81 9.54
CA MET A 176 -10.68 8.27 10.39
C MET A 176 -11.85 7.30 10.50
N ARG A 177 -11.84 6.14 9.81
CA ARG A 177 -12.95 5.18 9.76
C ARG A 177 -13.53 4.84 11.14
N ASP A 178 -12.66 4.64 12.12
CA ASP A 178 -13.03 4.25 13.49
C ASP A 178 -13.12 5.44 14.46
N TYR A 179 -13.05 6.68 13.96
CA TYR A 179 -13.16 7.85 14.81
C TYR A 179 -14.59 8.03 15.29
N SER A 180 -14.78 7.98 16.62
CA SER A 180 -16.10 8.11 17.24
C SER A 180 -16.81 9.44 16.96
N GLY A 181 -16.07 10.48 16.56
CA GLY A 181 -16.63 11.76 16.13
C GLY A 181 -17.19 11.77 14.70
N TRP A 182 -17.03 10.68 13.93
CA TRP A 182 -17.62 10.55 12.60
C TRP A 182 -18.88 9.70 12.65
N SER A 183 -20.05 10.29 12.36
CA SER A 183 -21.29 9.52 12.35
C SER A 183 -21.30 8.50 11.21
N ALA A 184 -21.89 7.33 11.44
CA ALA A 184 -22.01 6.29 10.42
C ALA A 184 -22.76 6.78 9.15
N THR A 185 -23.74 7.67 9.32
CA THR A 185 -24.48 8.30 8.22
C THR A 185 -23.59 9.23 7.39
N ASP A 186 -22.77 10.05 8.06
CA ASP A 186 -21.83 10.93 7.37
C ASP A 186 -20.73 10.15 6.65
N PHE A 187 -20.22 9.09 7.27
CA PHE A 187 -19.24 8.20 6.64
C PHE A 187 -19.84 7.50 5.41
N THR A 188 -21.10 7.05 5.50
CA THR A 188 -21.82 6.48 4.34
C THR A 188 -21.95 7.50 3.22
N ARG A 189 -22.35 8.74 3.51
CA ARG A 189 -22.41 9.82 2.51
C ARG A 189 -21.04 10.11 1.88
N PHE A 190 -19.97 10.05 2.66
CA PHE A 190 -18.61 10.19 2.12
C PHE A 190 -18.28 9.06 1.13
N LYS A 191 -18.55 7.80 1.49
CA LYS A 191 -18.39 6.66 0.58
C LYS A 191 -19.22 6.83 -0.69
N ASP A 192 -20.45 7.33 -0.57
CA ASP A 192 -21.31 7.61 -1.73
C ASP A 192 -20.72 8.67 -2.65
N MET A 193 -20.11 9.73 -2.12
CA MET A 193 -19.39 10.72 -2.95
C MET A 193 -18.23 10.04 -3.71
N MET A 194 -17.46 9.19 -3.04
CA MET A 194 -16.35 8.46 -3.67
C MET A 194 -16.85 7.54 -4.81
N LEU A 195 -17.93 6.81 -4.57
CA LEU A 195 -18.52 5.88 -5.53
C LEU A 195 -19.24 6.56 -6.70
N ASN A 196 -19.84 7.74 -6.49
CA ASN A 196 -20.70 8.39 -7.47
C ASN A 196 -20.03 9.55 -8.22
N VAL A 197 -18.98 10.17 -7.64
CA VAL A 197 -18.25 11.29 -8.27
C VAL A 197 -16.89 10.84 -8.79
N PHE A 198 -16.08 10.18 -7.95
CA PHE A 198 -14.69 9.87 -8.29
C PHE A 198 -14.56 8.58 -9.10
N TYR A 199 -15.15 7.47 -8.63
CA TYR A 199 -15.01 6.17 -9.30
C TYR A 199 -15.44 6.18 -10.77
N PRO A 200 -16.63 6.69 -11.17
CA PRO A 200 -17.09 6.61 -12.55
C PRO A 200 -16.15 7.34 -13.51
N MET A 201 -15.50 8.41 -13.04
CA MET A 201 -14.53 9.12 -13.84
C MET A 201 -13.25 8.30 -14.04
N ASN A 202 -12.68 7.76 -12.96
CA ASN A 202 -11.45 6.97 -13.06
C ASN A 202 -11.65 5.71 -13.91
N HIS A 203 -12.76 5.00 -13.71
CA HIS A 203 -13.13 3.86 -14.55
C HIS A 203 -13.27 4.26 -16.02
N ALA A 204 -14.03 5.32 -16.32
CA ALA A 204 -14.23 5.77 -17.69
C ALA A 204 -12.93 6.21 -18.36
N PHE A 205 -11.97 6.77 -17.61
CA PHE A 205 -10.65 7.10 -18.13
C PHE A 205 -9.86 5.85 -18.50
N LEU A 206 -9.73 4.87 -17.59
CA LEU A 206 -9.00 3.62 -17.87
C LEU A 206 -9.62 2.81 -19.01
N VAL A 207 -10.95 2.86 -19.20
CA VAL A 207 -11.63 2.15 -20.29
C VAL A 207 -11.54 2.90 -21.62
N ASN A 208 -11.80 4.20 -21.63
CA ASN A 208 -12.03 4.94 -22.88
C ASN A 208 -10.90 5.91 -23.24
N HIS A 209 -9.98 6.20 -22.31
CA HIS A 209 -8.87 7.14 -22.47
C HIS A 209 -9.31 8.47 -23.09
N ASN A 210 -10.45 9.00 -22.61
CA ASN A 210 -11.04 10.24 -23.12
C ASN A 210 -11.23 10.26 -24.65
N GLY A 211 -11.45 9.10 -25.28
CA GLY A 211 -11.60 8.94 -26.73
C GLY A 211 -10.31 9.14 -27.53
N ALA A 212 -9.16 9.17 -26.88
CA ALA A 212 -7.85 9.24 -27.52
C ALA A 212 -7.29 7.83 -27.76
N CYS A 213 -6.18 7.74 -28.50
CA CYS A 213 -5.45 6.49 -28.57
C CYS A 213 -4.90 6.08 -27.20
N ILE A 214 -4.75 4.77 -26.98
CA ILE A 214 -4.43 4.21 -25.65
C ILE A 214 -3.11 4.73 -25.07
N THR A 215 -2.15 5.09 -25.94
CA THR A 215 -0.83 5.60 -25.54
C THR A 215 -0.75 7.13 -25.48
N ASN A 216 -1.86 7.85 -25.74
CA ASN A 216 -1.89 9.31 -25.76
C ASN A 216 -1.54 9.93 -24.42
N TYR A 217 -2.10 9.38 -23.34
CA TYR A 217 -1.93 9.90 -21.99
C TYR A 217 -0.70 9.29 -21.34
N TRP A 218 0.04 10.11 -20.59
CA TRP A 218 1.24 9.67 -19.89
C TRP A 218 0.91 8.77 -18.69
N ALA A 219 1.89 7.99 -18.23
CA ALA A 219 1.73 6.99 -17.17
C ALA A 219 1.06 7.55 -15.90
N ASN A 220 1.38 8.78 -15.49
CA ASN A 220 0.80 9.38 -14.27
C ASN A 220 -0.73 9.45 -14.28
N TRP A 221 -1.36 9.54 -15.47
CA TRP A 221 -2.81 9.62 -15.62
C TRP A 221 -3.48 8.31 -15.22
N ASP A 222 -3.00 7.21 -15.79
CA ASP A 222 -3.47 5.87 -15.46
C ASP A 222 -3.12 5.50 -14.02
N LEU A 223 -1.89 5.81 -13.56
CA LEU A 223 -1.41 5.49 -12.21
C LEU A 223 -2.30 6.14 -11.14
N CYS A 224 -2.65 7.43 -11.29
CA CYS A 224 -3.53 8.10 -10.33
C CYS A 224 -4.98 7.59 -10.40
N SER A 225 -5.49 7.26 -11.59
CA SER A 225 -6.84 6.66 -11.73
C SER A 225 -6.92 5.28 -11.10
N MET A 226 -5.90 4.44 -11.30
CA MET A 226 -5.80 3.14 -10.64
C MET A 226 -5.69 3.28 -9.12
N ALA A 227 -4.85 4.19 -8.62
CA ALA A 227 -4.74 4.46 -7.18
C ALA A 227 -6.09 4.86 -6.59
N SER A 228 -6.84 5.71 -7.28
CA SER A 228 -8.19 6.12 -6.86
C SER A 228 -9.15 4.94 -6.79
N ILE A 229 -9.23 4.13 -7.85
CA ILE A 229 -10.11 2.95 -7.88
C ILE A 229 -9.73 1.95 -6.78
N LEU A 230 -8.42 1.71 -6.57
CA LEU A 230 -7.92 0.83 -5.51
C LEU A 230 -8.32 1.35 -4.12
N SER A 231 -8.08 2.63 -3.83
CA SER A 231 -8.47 3.23 -2.54
C SER A 231 -9.97 3.20 -2.32
N ILE A 232 -10.79 3.45 -3.35
CA ILE A 232 -12.25 3.39 -3.26
C ILE A 232 -12.72 1.95 -3.03
N GLY A 233 -12.13 0.97 -3.71
CA GLY A 233 -12.40 -0.45 -3.49
C GLY A 233 -12.15 -0.86 -2.04
N ILE A 234 -11.02 -0.45 -1.47
CA ILE A 234 -10.70 -0.70 -0.05
C ILE A 234 -11.69 0.07 0.86
N LEU A 235 -11.90 1.37 0.63
CA LEU A 235 -12.74 2.21 1.50
C LEU A 235 -14.18 1.67 1.59
N CYS A 236 -14.71 1.19 0.47
CA CYS A 236 -16.09 0.79 0.32
C CYS A 236 -16.32 -0.72 0.46
N ASP A 237 -15.30 -1.49 0.82
CA ASP A 237 -15.37 -2.95 0.91
C ASP A 237 -15.81 -3.59 -0.43
N ASP A 238 -15.36 -3.03 -1.56
CA ASP A 238 -15.74 -3.43 -2.92
C ASP A 238 -14.61 -4.18 -3.64
N THR A 239 -14.69 -5.51 -3.57
CA THR A 239 -13.73 -6.43 -4.19
C THR A 239 -13.66 -6.30 -5.71
N ASN A 240 -14.74 -5.91 -6.40
CA ASN A 240 -14.71 -5.78 -7.85
C ASN A 240 -13.84 -4.59 -8.28
N LYS A 241 -13.97 -3.45 -7.60
CA LYS A 241 -13.13 -2.27 -7.86
C LYS A 241 -11.68 -2.51 -7.48
N PHE A 242 -11.44 -3.20 -6.35
CA PHE A 242 -10.10 -3.64 -5.98
C PHE A 242 -9.47 -4.49 -7.10
N ASN A 243 -10.18 -5.53 -7.55
CA ASN A 243 -9.68 -6.43 -8.60
C ASN A 243 -9.50 -5.72 -9.95
N GLU A 244 -10.36 -4.75 -10.29
CA GLU A 244 -10.22 -3.92 -11.49
C GLU A 244 -8.87 -3.19 -11.49
N ALA A 245 -8.54 -2.51 -10.39
CA ALA A 245 -7.30 -1.76 -10.27
C ALA A 245 -6.06 -2.68 -10.33
N ILE A 246 -6.09 -3.80 -9.59
CA ILE A 246 -4.98 -4.78 -9.60
C ILE A 246 -4.81 -5.41 -10.99
N THR A 247 -5.91 -5.72 -11.67
CA THR A 247 -5.86 -6.29 -13.02
C THR A 247 -5.31 -5.28 -14.03
N TYR A 248 -5.73 -4.02 -13.96
CA TYR A 248 -5.21 -2.97 -14.84
C TYR A 248 -3.72 -2.74 -14.61
N PHE A 249 -3.24 -2.76 -13.36
CA PHE A 249 -1.81 -2.65 -13.09
C PHE A 249 -1.01 -3.74 -13.82
N LYS A 250 -1.50 -4.99 -13.81
CA LYS A 250 -0.78 -6.12 -14.39
C LYS A 250 -0.92 -6.21 -15.91
N THR A 251 -2.10 -5.90 -16.46
CA THR A 251 -2.43 -6.19 -17.87
C THR A 251 -3.25 -5.10 -18.56
N GLY A 252 -3.35 -3.91 -17.97
CA GLY A 252 -4.04 -2.77 -18.59
C GLY A 252 -3.38 -2.35 -19.90
N ALA A 253 -4.18 -1.80 -20.82
CA ALA A 253 -3.68 -1.43 -22.15
C ALA A 253 -2.98 -0.06 -22.18
N GLY A 254 -3.23 0.80 -21.20
CA GLY A 254 -2.66 2.14 -21.10
C GLY A 254 -1.33 2.19 -20.35
N ASN A 255 -0.75 3.40 -20.34
CA ASN A 255 0.63 3.64 -19.95
C ASN A 255 0.90 3.47 -18.45
N GLY A 256 -0.12 3.36 -17.58
CA GLY A 256 0.09 3.11 -16.15
C GLY A 256 0.23 1.63 -15.77
N SER A 257 -0.15 0.71 -16.65
CA SER A 257 0.12 -0.71 -16.43
C SER A 257 1.63 -0.96 -16.37
N ILE A 258 2.10 -1.89 -15.54
CA ILE A 258 3.53 -1.98 -15.19
C ILE A 258 4.45 -2.24 -16.39
N ASP A 259 3.97 -2.96 -17.41
CA ASP A 259 4.70 -3.20 -18.64
C ASP A 259 4.87 -1.95 -19.51
N HIS A 260 3.90 -1.05 -19.46
CA HIS A 260 3.91 0.19 -20.23
C HIS A 260 4.52 1.36 -19.44
N ALA A 261 4.37 1.36 -18.11
CA ALA A 261 4.98 2.34 -17.20
C ALA A 261 6.50 2.14 -17.12
N VAL A 262 6.97 0.90 -17.26
CA VAL A 262 8.39 0.52 -17.26
C VAL A 262 8.72 -0.28 -18.52
N PRO A 263 8.78 0.36 -19.70
CA PRO A 263 8.90 -0.33 -20.99
C PRO A 263 10.25 -1.03 -21.19
N PHE A 264 11.31 -0.61 -20.51
CA PHE A 264 12.65 -1.16 -20.70
C PHE A 264 13.34 -1.42 -19.36
N LEU A 265 13.96 -2.60 -19.25
CA LEU A 265 14.79 -2.99 -18.12
C LEU A 265 16.26 -3.09 -18.55
N TYR A 266 17.16 -2.71 -17.66
CA TYR A 266 18.60 -2.77 -17.82
C TYR A 266 19.25 -3.52 -16.67
N ASN A 267 20.53 -3.88 -16.83
CA ASN A 267 21.34 -4.51 -15.79
C ASN A 267 20.62 -5.70 -15.13
N SER A 268 20.06 -6.59 -15.96
CA SER A 268 19.31 -7.77 -15.51
C SER A 268 18.10 -7.43 -14.61
N GLY A 269 17.45 -6.28 -14.84
CA GLY A 269 16.26 -5.85 -14.11
C GLY A 269 16.54 -4.94 -12.91
N GLN A 270 17.79 -4.56 -12.65
CA GLN A 270 18.13 -3.66 -11.54
C GLN A 270 17.71 -2.20 -11.79
N LEU A 271 17.62 -1.79 -13.06
CA LEU A 271 17.20 -0.45 -13.45
C LEU A 271 16.08 -0.55 -14.49
N GLY A 272 15.05 0.29 -14.38
CA GLY A 272 13.93 0.36 -15.33
C GLY A 272 13.73 1.77 -15.87
N GLN A 273 13.73 1.94 -17.19
CA GLN A 273 13.34 3.22 -17.79
C GLN A 273 11.86 3.45 -17.55
N GLY A 274 11.49 4.56 -16.91
CA GLY A 274 10.10 4.95 -16.80
C GLY A 274 9.59 5.57 -18.10
N GLN A 275 8.29 5.38 -18.36
CA GLN A 275 7.61 5.87 -19.55
C GLN A 275 7.78 7.39 -19.75
N GLU A 276 7.80 8.16 -18.67
CA GLU A 276 7.92 9.62 -18.70
C GLU A 276 9.36 10.14 -18.65
N SER A 277 10.36 9.27 -18.55
CA SER A 277 11.76 9.67 -18.36
C SER A 277 12.31 10.55 -19.49
N GLY A 278 11.81 10.38 -20.72
CA GLY A 278 12.18 11.22 -21.87
C GLY A 278 11.40 12.53 -21.98
N ARG A 279 10.37 12.73 -21.15
CA ARG A 279 9.53 13.94 -21.11
C ARG A 279 10.14 14.99 -20.20
N ASP A 280 10.18 14.70 -18.89
CA ASP A 280 10.83 15.49 -17.85
C ASP A 280 10.89 14.70 -16.53
N GLN A 281 11.76 15.11 -15.61
CA GLN A 281 11.93 14.41 -14.34
C GLN A 281 10.87 14.74 -13.29
N GLY A 282 10.18 15.88 -13.41
CA GLY A 282 9.12 16.24 -12.46
C GLY A 282 7.92 15.30 -12.56
N HIS A 283 7.59 14.83 -13.76
CA HIS A 283 6.55 13.82 -13.98
C HIS A 283 7.08 12.39 -13.77
N GLN A 284 8.32 12.09 -14.16
CA GLN A 284 8.92 10.80 -13.82
C GLN A 284 8.96 10.57 -12.29
N CYS A 285 9.26 11.59 -11.49
CA CYS A 285 9.18 11.51 -10.02
C CYS A 285 7.73 11.40 -9.51
N LEU A 286 6.74 11.96 -10.22
CA LEU A 286 5.32 11.78 -9.93
C LEU A 286 4.92 10.30 -10.13
N ASP A 287 5.37 9.67 -11.21
CA ASP A 287 5.12 8.25 -11.46
C ASP A 287 5.62 7.37 -10.31
N ILE A 288 6.82 7.62 -9.80
CA ILE A 288 7.36 6.91 -8.63
C ILE A 288 6.45 7.07 -7.42
N SER A 289 5.92 8.27 -7.23
CA SER A 289 5.06 8.58 -6.09
C SER A 289 3.71 7.85 -6.16
N LEU A 290 3.07 7.85 -7.34
CA LEU A 290 1.80 7.18 -7.56
C LEU A 290 1.95 5.65 -7.57
N LEU A 291 3.01 5.14 -8.19
CA LEU A 291 3.33 3.71 -8.23
C LEU A 291 3.63 3.17 -6.83
N GLY A 292 4.42 3.90 -6.03
CA GLY A 292 4.71 3.57 -4.64
C GLY A 292 3.45 3.54 -3.78
N ALA A 293 2.60 4.56 -3.89
CA ALA A 293 1.32 4.60 -3.18
C ALA A 293 0.39 3.42 -3.57
N PHE A 294 0.28 3.12 -4.87
CA PHE A 294 -0.51 2.01 -5.38
C PHE A 294 -0.02 0.67 -4.83
N CYS A 295 1.29 0.39 -4.95
CA CYS A 295 1.88 -0.85 -4.48
C CYS A 295 1.77 -1.00 -2.96
N GLN A 296 1.91 0.09 -2.19
CA GLN A 296 1.76 0.06 -0.74
C GLN A 296 0.32 -0.28 -0.30
N MET A 297 -0.68 0.32 -0.94
CA MET A 297 -2.08 0.00 -0.64
C MET A 297 -2.40 -1.46 -0.99
N ALA A 298 -1.92 -1.95 -2.14
CA ALA A 298 -2.08 -3.34 -2.54
C ALA A 298 -1.39 -4.30 -1.55
N TYR A 299 -0.17 -3.96 -1.12
CA TYR A 299 0.63 -4.74 -0.17
C TYR A 299 -0.05 -4.86 1.19
N ASN A 300 -0.64 -3.78 1.68
CA ASN A 300 -1.38 -3.78 2.95
C ASN A 300 -2.66 -4.65 2.88
N GLN A 301 -3.14 -4.97 1.67
CA GLN A 301 -4.21 -5.94 1.42
C GLN A 301 -3.71 -7.34 0.99
N GLY A 302 -2.41 -7.60 1.11
CA GLY A 302 -1.81 -8.91 0.82
C GLY A 302 -1.44 -9.16 -0.66
N GLN A 303 -1.43 -8.13 -1.50
CA GLN A 303 -0.91 -8.19 -2.87
C GLN A 303 0.45 -7.49 -2.96
N ASP A 304 1.55 -8.25 -2.92
CA ASP A 304 2.88 -7.65 -3.05
C ASP A 304 3.20 -7.32 -4.52
N LEU A 305 2.80 -6.12 -4.94
CA LEU A 305 3.07 -5.58 -6.27
C LEU A 305 4.44 -4.91 -6.40
N PHE A 306 5.13 -4.67 -5.29
CA PHE A 306 6.53 -4.25 -5.34
C PHE A 306 7.40 -5.41 -5.82
N ALA A 307 7.13 -6.63 -5.34
CA ALA A 307 7.86 -7.84 -5.72
C ALA A 307 7.50 -8.39 -7.11
N TYR A 308 6.39 -7.91 -7.68
CA TYR A 308 5.84 -8.39 -8.94
C TYR A 308 6.81 -8.18 -10.12
N GLU A 309 6.88 -9.18 -11.01
CA GLU A 309 7.79 -9.23 -12.16
C GLU A 309 9.25 -8.90 -11.81
N ASN A 310 9.78 -9.60 -10.81
CA ASN A 310 11.15 -9.45 -10.35
C ASN A 310 11.48 -8.00 -9.97
N ASN A 311 10.62 -7.40 -9.15
CA ASN A 311 10.80 -6.05 -8.62
C ASN A 311 10.76 -4.93 -9.67
N LYS A 312 9.98 -5.10 -10.75
CA LYS A 312 9.92 -4.14 -11.87
C LYS A 312 9.55 -2.71 -11.42
N ALA A 313 8.64 -2.60 -10.44
CA ALA A 313 8.28 -1.32 -9.83
C ALA A 313 9.45 -0.67 -9.07
N LEU A 314 10.29 -1.46 -8.40
CA LEU A 314 11.47 -0.95 -7.70
C LEU A 314 12.62 -0.61 -8.67
N ALA A 315 12.72 -1.32 -9.80
CA ALA A 315 13.72 -1.04 -10.82
C ALA A 315 13.58 0.37 -11.41
N VAL A 316 12.35 0.83 -11.64
CA VAL A 316 12.11 2.21 -12.11
C VAL A 316 12.38 3.26 -11.03
N CYS A 317 12.18 2.91 -9.75
CA CYS A 317 12.56 3.77 -8.64
C CYS A 317 14.09 3.97 -8.58
N GLU A 318 14.87 2.89 -8.67
CA GLU A 318 16.34 2.96 -8.68
C GLU A 318 16.88 3.75 -9.88
N TYR A 319 16.31 3.53 -11.07
CA TYR A 319 16.68 4.27 -12.28
C TYR A 319 16.41 5.77 -12.12
N THR A 320 15.20 6.13 -11.66
CA THR A 320 14.78 7.52 -11.48
C THR A 320 15.64 8.20 -10.43
N ALA A 321 15.88 7.54 -9.29
CA ALA A 321 16.76 8.05 -8.23
C ALA A 321 18.19 8.26 -8.74
N SER A 322 18.76 7.28 -9.45
CA SER A 322 20.12 7.36 -9.98
C SER A 322 20.32 8.58 -10.87
N TYR A 323 19.40 8.79 -11.81
CA TYR A 323 19.49 9.93 -12.73
C TYR A 323 19.31 11.27 -12.01
N ASN A 324 18.36 11.36 -11.08
CA ASN A 324 18.10 12.58 -10.31
C ASN A 324 19.15 12.86 -9.21
N LEU A 325 20.03 11.90 -8.91
CA LEU A 325 21.26 12.11 -8.14
C LEU A 325 22.42 12.68 -8.98
N GLY A 326 22.23 12.84 -10.28
CA GLY A 326 23.25 13.38 -11.19
C GLY A 326 24.06 12.30 -11.93
N ASN A 327 23.76 11.01 -11.74
CA ASN A 327 24.40 9.94 -12.49
C ASN A 327 23.83 9.83 -13.91
N THR A 328 24.57 9.19 -14.81
CA THR A 328 24.07 8.81 -16.14
C THR A 328 23.32 7.48 -16.07
N VAL A 329 22.27 7.35 -16.87
CA VAL A 329 21.50 6.10 -17.02
C VAL A 329 21.31 5.76 -18.51
N PRO A 330 21.22 4.47 -18.88
CA PRO A 330 20.93 4.09 -20.25
C PRO A 330 19.53 4.51 -20.67
N PHE A 331 19.34 4.90 -21.94
CA PHE A 331 18.02 5.25 -22.46
C PHE A 331 17.79 4.58 -23.82
N THR A 332 16.70 3.84 -23.92
CA THR A 332 16.22 3.21 -25.15
C THR A 332 15.15 4.12 -25.75
N THR A 333 15.22 4.32 -27.06
CA THR A 333 14.24 5.15 -27.77
C THR A 333 12.82 4.68 -27.46
N TYR A 334 12.02 5.59 -26.90
CA TYR A 334 10.63 5.35 -26.54
C TYR A 334 9.72 5.89 -27.64
N ASN A 335 8.81 5.06 -28.14
CA ASN A 335 7.87 5.41 -29.20
C ASN A 335 6.43 5.26 -28.70
N TRP A 336 5.56 6.19 -29.07
CA TRP A 336 4.14 6.14 -28.70
C TRP A 336 3.25 6.77 -29.78
N GLY A 337 1.93 6.58 -29.64
CA GLY A 337 0.92 7.26 -30.45
C GLY A 337 0.34 8.45 -29.68
N ASN A 338 0.17 9.58 -30.36
CA ASN A 338 -0.38 10.80 -29.76
C ASN A 338 -1.74 11.18 -30.40
N GLY A 339 -2.62 11.78 -29.60
CA GLY A 339 -3.93 12.27 -30.00
C GLY A 339 -4.95 11.18 -30.30
N GLN A 340 -6.01 11.53 -31.02
CA GLN A 340 -7.08 10.61 -31.40
C GLN A 340 -6.69 9.69 -32.57
N HIS A 341 -5.67 10.06 -33.34
CA HIS A 341 -5.26 9.35 -34.56
C HIS A 341 -3.97 8.54 -34.41
N CYS A 342 -3.48 8.36 -33.18
CA CYS A 342 -2.24 7.62 -32.89
C CYS A 342 -1.02 8.14 -33.66
N SER A 343 -0.90 9.46 -33.85
CA SER A 343 0.23 10.04 -34.58
C SER A 343 1.54 9.62 -33.92
N ALA A 344 2.43 8.98 -34.67
CA ALA A 344 3.68 8.45 -34.12
C ALA A 344 4.54 9.57 -33.53
N GLN A 345 5.06 9.34 -32.34
CA GLN A 345 5.97 10.21 -31.62
C GLN A 345 7.15 9.39 -31.09
N THR A 346 8.26 10.06 -30.80
CA THR A 346 9.46 9.42 -30.28
C THR A 346 10.23 10.33 -29.33
N GLN A 347 10.87 9.70 -28.35
CA GLN A 347 11.88 10.30 -27.48
C GLN A 347 13.12 9.43 -27.59
N THR A 348 14.25 10.02 -27.97
CA THR A 348 15.50 9.29 -28.21
C THR A 348 16.52 9.46 -27.08
N VAL A 349 16.26 10.38 -26.15
CA VAL A 349 17.12 10.69 -25.01
C VAL A 349 16.29 10.90 -23.75
N ILE A 350 16.90 10.65 -22.60
CA ILE A 350 16.35 11.03 -21.30
C ILE A 350 16.31 12.56 -21.18
N ALA A 351 15.27 13.10 -20.55
CA ALA A 351 15.12 14.55 -20.38
C ALA A 351 15.91 15.08 -19.18
N GLU A 352 16.62 16.19 -19.35
CA GLU A 352 17.28 16.94 -18.27
C GLU A 352 16.32 17.90 -17.53
N GLY A 353 15.14 18.18 -18.10
CA GLY A 353 14.16 19.08 -17.51
C GLY A 353 13.71 18.60 -16.13
N GLY A 354 13.85 19.45 -15.11
CA GLY A 354 13.47 19.13 -13.74
C GLY A 354 14.42 18.14 -13.02
N ARG A 355 15.60 17.83 -13.57
CA ARG A 355 16.51 16.88 -12.95
C ARG A 355 16.89 17.27 -11.52
N GLY A 356 16.76 16.31 -10.61
CA GLY A 356 16.89 16.51 -9.18
C GLY A 356 15.59 16.90 -8.48
N ASP A 357 14.43 16.78 -9.16
CA ASP A 357 13.10 17.06 -8.60
C ASP A 357 12.87 16.27 -7.30
N ILE A 358 12.27 16.93 -6.31
CA ILE A 358 12.07 16.38 -4.98
C ILE A 358 10.56 16.24 -4.72
N ARG A 359 10.13 15.01 -4.42
CA ARG A 359 8.77 14.65 -4.02
C ARG A 359 8.79 13.74 -2.79
N PRO A 360 7.74 13.74 -1.95
CA PRO A 360 7.69 12.95 -0.73
C PRO A 360 7.25 11.50 -0.98
N SER A 361 8.11 10.72 -1.64
CA SER A 361 7.82 9.33 -2.01
C SER A 361 8.94 8.35 -1.68
N TRP A 362 10.12 8.82 -1.33
CA TRP A 362 11.33 8.01 -1.29
C TRP A 362 11.48 7.26 0.02
N GLU A 363 10.94 7.79 1.12
CA GLU A 363 10.86 7.05 2.38
C GLU A 363 9.99 5.79 2.24
N LEU A 364 8.88 5.87 1.51
CA LEU A 364 8.04 4.69 1.24
C LEU A 364 8.87 3.60 0.55
N ILE A 365 9.47 3.95 -0.60
CA ILE A 365 10.24 3.00 -1.42
C ILE A 365 11.42 2.42 -0.64
N TYR A 366 12.21 3.29 -0.01
CA TYR A 366 13.39 2.88 0.75
C TYR A 366 13.03 1.95 1.91
N ASN A 367 12.02 2.28 2.71
CA ASN A 367 11.67 1.46 3.87
C ASN A 367 11.04 0.13 3.46
N TYR A 368 10.28 0.05 2.36
CA TYR A 368 9.86 -1.23 1.80
C TYR A 368 11.08 -2.08 1.41
N GLN A 369 12.00 -1.50 0.64
CA GLN A 369 13.22 -2.18 0.19
C GLN A 369 14.06 -2.74 1.35
N GLN A 370 14.27 -1.95 2.40
CA GLN A 370 15.04 -2.37 3.58
C GLN A 370 14.34 -3.50 4.36
N SER A 371 13.04 -3.36 4.59
CA SER A 371 12.25 -4.33 5.37
C SER A 371 12.08 -5.67 4.65
N HIS A 372 12.24 -5.71 3.33
CA HIS A 372 12.10 -6.92 2.51
C HIS A 372 13.46 -7.47 2.04
N GLY A 373 14.58 -6.91 2.51
CA GLY A 373 15.92 -7.36 2.12
C GLY A 373 16.18 -7.25 0.62
N VAL A 374 15.53 -6.29 -0.06
CA VAL A 374 15.71 -6.08 -1.49
C VAL A 374 17.15 -5.63 -1.75
N THR A 375 17.82 -6.32 -2.67
CA THR A 375 19.21 -6.02 -3.05
C THR A 375 19.26 -4.97 -4.17
N GLY A 376 20.39 -4.26 -4.31
CA GLY A 376 20.56 -3.26 -5.38
C GLY A 376 19.89 -1.90 -5.12
N THR A 377 19.56 -1.59 -3.87
CA THR A 377 18.72 -0.44 -3.47
C THR A 377 19.53 0.83 -3.18
N THR A 378 20.59 1.04 -3.97
CA THR A 378 21.63 2.04 -3.68
C THR A 378 21.10 3.46 -3.83
N TYR A 379 20.40 3.74 -4.92
CA TYR A 379 20.05 5.10 -5.30
C TYR A 379 18.77 5.56 -4.60
N SER A 380 17.75 4.71 -4.47
CA SER A 380 16.55 5.09 -3.73
C SER A 380 16.87 5.40 -2.26
N GLY A 381 17.80 4.66 -1.64
CA GLY A 381 18.27 4.95 -0.28
C GLY A 381 19.02 6.28 -0.16
N GLN A 382 19.91 6.59 -1.12
CA GLN A 382 20.58 7.89 -1.17
C GLN A 382 19.58 9.04 -1.39
N TYR A 383 18.58 8.83 -2.22
CA TYR A 383 17.57 9.85 -2.50
C TYR A 383 16.63 10.05 -1.30
N ALA A 384 16.19 8.98 -0.63
CA ALA A 384 15.44 9.08 0.62
C ALA A 384 16.23 9.87 1.68
N ALA A 385 17.54 9.62 1.82
CA ALA A 385 18.39 10.38 2.72
C ALA A 385 18.53 11.86 2.32
N LYS A 386 18.59 12.18 1.02
CA LYS A 386 18.63 13.56 0.51
C LYS A 386 17.35 14.34 0.82
N VAL A 387 16.19 13.68 0.80
CA VAL A 387 14.88 14.34 0.97
C VAL A 387 14.45 14.42 2.44
N ARG A 388 14.91 13.51 3.29
CA ARG A 388 14.55 13.43 4.72
C ARG A 388 14.86 14.72 5.50
N PRO A 389 13.96 15.22 6.38
CA PRO A 389 12.61 14.71 6.63
C PRO A 389 11.61 15.13 5.54
N GLU A 390 10.88 14.15 5.00
CA GLU A 390 9.83 14.36 4.00
C GLU A 390 8.63 15.10 4.61
N GLY A 391 8.22 16.21 3.98
CA GLY A 391 6.93 16.86 4.22
C GLY A 391 5.81 16.29 3.36
N GLY A 392 4.72 17.04 3.20
CA GLY A 392 3.60 16.70 2.32
C GLY A 392 2.97 17.93 1.68
N GLY A 393 1.67 17.89 1.40
CA GLY A 393 0.90 19.03 0.86
C GLY A 393 1.21 20.34 1.59
N GLY A 394 1.66 21.36 0.85
CA GLY A 394 2.10 22.65 1.39
C GLY A 394 3.61 22.77 1.67
N ASN A 395 4.40 21.71 1.48
CA ASN A 395 5.86 21.76 1.60
C ASN A 395 6.62 21.78 0.27
N TYR A 396 5.96 21.52 -0.87
CA TYR A 396 6.58 21.38 -2.20
C TYR A 396 6.02 22.40 -3.21
N GLY A 397 5.79 23.63 -2.73
CA GLY A 397 5.23 24.73 -3.52
C GLY A 397 3.70 24.85 -3.45
N PRO A 398 3.14 25.99 -3.90
CA PRO A 398 1.71 26.31 -3.72
C PRO A 398 0.79 25.72 -4.81
N ASN A 399 1.37 25.24 -5.91
CA ASN A 399 0.65 24.72 -7.07
C ASN A 399 0.34 23.22 -6.89
N SER A 400 -0.53 22.65 -7.72
CA SER A 400 -0.93 21.24 -7.59
C SER A 400 0.23 20.25 -7.51
N GLY A 401 1.35 20.54 -8.18
CA GLY A 401 2.54 19.68 -8.14
C GLY A 401 2.98 19.30 -6.72
N GLY A 402 2.87 20.24 -5.77
CA GLY A 402 3.21 20.01 -4.35
C GLY A 402 2.12 19.35 -3.51
N TYR A 403 1.01 18.98 -4.15
CA TYR A 403 -0.18 18.34 -3.58
C TYR A 403 -0.65 17.15 -4.42
N ASP A 404 0.19 16.66 -5.34
CA ASP A 404 -0.09 15.44 -6.11
C ASP A 404 0.31 14.15 -5.32
N GLN A 405 0.73 14.34 -4.06
CA GLN A 405 1.08 13.30 -3.09
C GLN A 405 0.72 13.74 -1.65
N LEU A 406 0.34 12.78 -0.80
CA LEU A 406 0.08 13.00 0.63
C LEU A 406 1.37 13.28 1.44
N GLY A 407 2.43 12.51 1.19
CA GLY A 407 3.75 12.68 1.82
C GLY A 407 3.84 12.29 3.30
N PHE A 408 4.76 12.96 4.01
CA PHE A 408 5.18 12.70 5.40
C PHE A 408 5.84 11.33 5.62
N GLY A 409 6.53 10.81 4.61
CA GLY A 409 7.06 9.45 4.61
C GLY A 409 8.07 9.16 5.72
N THR A 410 8.83 10.17 6.17
CA THR A 410 9.76 10.03 7.31
C THR A 410 9.02 9.67 8.60
N LEU A 411 7.81 10.20 8.81
CA LEU A 411 6.96 9.81 9.93
C LEU A 411 6.30 8.45 9.66
N THR A 412 5.72 8.29 8.48
CA THR A 412 4.76 7.20 8.24
C THR A 412 5.41 5.87 7.86
N TYR A 413 6.50 5.89 7.10
CA TYR A 413 7.11 4.67 6.53
C TYR A 413 8.43 4.28 7.17
N SER A 414 9.11 5.18 7.91
CA SER A 414 10.34 4.84 8.60
C SER A 414 10.15 3.58 9.45
N VAL A 415 10.96 2.57 9.18
CA VAL A 415 11.12 1.37 9.99
C VAL A 415 12.53 1.42 10.60
N GLY A 416 12.62 1.12 11.89
CA GLY A 416 13.95 0.93 12.49
C GLY A 416 14.65 -0.26 11.82
N ALA A 417 15.98 -0.27 11.82
CA ALA A 417 16.72 -1.50 11.52
C ALA A 417 16.16 -2.64 12.39
N GLN A 418 16.16 -3.88 11.87
CA GLN A 418 15.69 -5.09 12.56
C GLN A 418 15.95 -5.02 14.07
N PRO A 419 14.97 -4.65 14.91
CA PRO A 419 15.27 -4.42 16.33
C PRO A 419 15.71 -5.71 17.03
N VAL A 420 15.38 -6.86 16.45
CA VAL A 420 15.74 -8.18 16.95
C VAL A 420 16.31 -9.01 15.81
N ALA A 421 17.50 -9.59 16.02
CA ALA A 421 18.11 -10.50 15.06
C ALA A 421 17.38 -11.85 15.01
N ASN A 422 17.54 -12.60 13.92
CA ASN A 422 17.05 -13.97 13.86
C ASN A 422 17.77 -14.83 14.91
N GLY A 423 17.02 -15.63 15.65
CA GLY A 423 17.59 -16.40 16.77
C GLY A 423 16.53 -17.08 17.61
N THR A 424 16.98 -17.75 18.67
CA THR A 424 16.08 -18.34 19.67
C THR A 424 16.11 -17.47 20.92
N TYR A 425 14.94 -17.10 21.42
CA TYR A 425 14.81 -16.18 22.54
C TYR A 425 13.74 -16.63 23.53
N LYS A 426 13.85 -16.14 24.77
CA LYS A 426 12.76 -16.07 25.73
C LYS A 426 12.12 -14.69 25.65
N LEU A 427 10.79 -14.66 25.66
CA LEU A 427 10.00 -13.43 25.78
C LEU A 427 9.55 -13.29 27.21
N ILE A 428 10.08 -12.31 27.93
CA ILE A 428 9.84 -12.12 29.37
C ILE A 428 9.00 -10.86 29.56
N ASN A 429 7.79 -11.01 30.10
CA ASN A 429 6.91 -9.87 30.31
C ASN A 429 7.44 -8.95 31.41
N ARG A 430 7.39 -7.63 31.16
CA ARG A 430 7.91 -6.62 32.07
C ARG A 430 7.12 -6.53 33.37
N ALA A 431 5.79 -6.70 33.33
CA ALA A 431 4.95 -6.60 34.52
C ALA A 431 5.09 -7.81 35.44
N SER A 432 5.06 -9.03 34.88
CA SER A 432 5.05 -10.26 35.68
C SER A 432 6.43 -10.91 35.89
N GLY A 433 7.42 -10.59 35.06
CA GLY A 433 8.72 -11.26 35.03
C GLY A 433 8.66 -12.71 34.51
N LYS A 434 7.51 -13.15 33.98
CA LYS A 434 7.28 -14.52 33.48
C LYS A 434 7.52 -14.63 31.97
N CYS A 435 7.86 -15.82 31.53
CA CYS A 435 8.11 -16.13 30.13
C CYS A 435 6.81 -16.45 29.38
N LEU A 436 6.73 -16.06 28.11
CA LEU A 436 5.76 -16.59 27.16
C LEU A 436 5.98 -18.10 27.00
N ASP A 437 4.94 -18.88 27.26
CA ASP A 437 5.01 -20.32 27.40
C ASP A 437 3.86 -20.99 26.63
N ASN A 438 4.16 -21.97 25.77
CA ASN A 438 3.14 -22.72 25.05
C ASN A 438 2.55 -23.91 25.85
N LEU A 439 2.85 -23.97 27.15
CA LEU A 439 2.44 -24.97 28.14
C LEU A 439 2.90 -26.39 27.83
N GLY A 440 3.90 -26.55 26.96
CA GLY A 440 4.33 -27.85 26.46
C GLY A 440 3.35 -28.50 25.49
N LEU A 441 2.35 -27.75 25.02
CA LEU A 441 1.32 -28.24 24.11
C LEU A 441 1.80 -28.21 22.66
N THR A 442 1.38 -29.18 21.87
CA THR A 442 1.75 -29.32 20.45
C THR A 442 0.54 -29.43 19.53
N THR A 443 -0.64 -29.04 20.02
CA THR A 443 -1.90 -29.07 19.24
C THR A 443 -2.19 -27.67 18.71
N ASN A 444 -2.61 -27.57 17.45
CA ASN A 444 -3.05 -26.30 16.86
C ASN A 444 -4.24 -25.75 17.67
N GLY A 445 -4.25 -24.44 17.90
CA GLY A 445 -5.35 -23.73 18.58
C GLY A 445 -5.24 -23.78 20.09
N THR A 446 -4.19 -24.38 20.63
CA THR A 446 -3.92 -24.31 22.07
C THR A 446 -3.40 -22.94 22.45
N ASN A 447 -3.96 -22.38 23.52
CA ASN A 447 -3.57 -21.07 24.01
C ASN A 447 -2.15 -21.10 24.59
N VAL A 448 -1.44 -20.00 24.38
CA VAL A 448 -0.19 -19.71 25.09
C VAL A 448 -0.50 -18.95 26.38
N ALA A 449 0.41 -19.02 27.33
CA ALA A 449 0.24 -18.44 28.65
C ALA A 449 1.58 -17.88 29.15
N GLN A 450 1.60 -17.43 30.39
CA GLN A 450 2.82 -17.07 31.09
C GLN A 450 3.19 -18.12 32.13
N TRP A 451 4.50 -18.34 32.29
CA TRP A 451 5.04 -19.23 33.32
C TRP A 451 6.36 -18.70 33.87
N ALA A 452 6.67 -19.00 35.14
CA ALA A 452 7.99 -18.76 35.72
C ALA A 452 9.13 -19.24 34.80
N SER A 453 10.21 -18.46 34.71
CA SER A 453 11.31 -18.80 33.79
C SER A 453 11.98 -20.11 34.19
N SER A 454 12.26 -20.96 33.20
CA SER A 454 12.93 -22.25 33.34
C SER A 454 13.85 -22.52 32.16
N GLY A 455 14.57 -23.66 32.14
CA GLY A 455 15.40 -24.06 31.00
C GLY A 455 14.61 -24.67 29.82
N SER A 456 13.30 -24.83 29.98
CA SER A 456 12.46 -25.67 29.13
C SER A 456 12.23 -25.08 27.73
N ASN A 457 12.04 -25.96 26.74
CA ASN A 457 11.90 -25.55 25.34
C ASN A 457 10.54 -24.91 25.03
N ASN A 458 9.51 -25.13 25.85
CA ASN A 458 8.19 -24.49 25.73
C ASN A 458 8.21 -22.98 26.02
N GLN A 459 9.34 -22.44 26.50
CA GLN A 459 9.56 -21.02 26.77
C GLN A 459 10.53 -20.36 25.77
N LYS A 460 11.03 -21.13 24.81
CA LYS A 460 11.98 -20.67 23.80
C LYS A 460 11.27 -20.50 22.46
N TRP A 461 11.48 -19.37 21.82
CA TRP A 461 10.83 -18.97 20.59
C TRP A 461 11.88 -18.64 19.55
N VAL A 462 11.85 -19.36 18.43
CA VAL A 462 12.62 -19.06 17.23
C VAL A 462 11.96 -17.84 16.58
N ILE A 463 12.65 -16.70 16.65
CA ILE A 463 12.25 -15.45 16.01
C ILE A 463 12.95 -15.39 14.66
N THR A 464 12.14 -15.23 13.61
CA THR A 464 12.61 -15.05 12.24
C THR A 464 11.98 -13.81 11.64
N TYR A 465 12.77 -13.03 10.93
CA TYR A 465 12.33 -11.87 10.18
C TYR A 465 12.48 -12.12 8.69
N SER A 466 11.40 -11.90 7.96
CA SER A 466 11.33 -11.98 6.51
C SER A 466 10.15 -11.15 6.01
N ASP A 467 10.27 -10.56 4.82
CA ASP A 467 9.17 -9.86 4.15
C ASP A 467 8.50 -8.78 5.02
N GLY A 468 9.31 -8.01 5.75
CA GLY A 468 8.82 -6.92 6.58
C GLY A 468 8.34 -7.32 7.98
N PHE A 469 8.17 -8.60 8.28
CA PHE A 469 7.53 -9.07 9.51
C PHE A 469 8.28 -10.17 10.24
N TYR A 470 8.00 -10.28 11.54
CA TYR A 470 8.48 -11.35 12.40
C TYR A 470 7.51 -12.53 12.45
N LYS A 471 8.05 -13.74 12.50
CA LYS A 471 7.37 -14.95 12.98
C LYS A 471 8.06 -15.46 14.23
N LEU A 472 7.27 -15.90 15.20
CA LEU A 472 7.74 -16.46 16.47
C LEU A 472 7.26 -17.91 16.55
N ALA A 473 8.17 -18.88 16.44
CA ALA A 473 7.84 -20.31 16.53
C ALA A 473 8.36 -20.92 17.83
N CYS A 474 7.50 -21.56 18.62
CA CYS A 474 7.95 -22.21 19.85
C CYS A 474 8.86 -23.40 19.52
N VAL A 475 9.98 -23.54 20.23
CA VAL A 475 10.90 -24.68 20.07
C VAL A 475 10.17 -26.00 20.38
N THR A 476 9.25 -26.00 21.34
CA THR A 476 8.35 -27.13 21.55
C THR A 476 7.25 -27.14 20.49
N GLY A 477 7.27 -28.15 19.61
CA GLY A 477 6.22 -28.40 18.62
C GLY A 477 6.31 -27.57 17.33
N SER A 478 7.26 -26.62 17.23
CA SER A 478 7.54 -25.83 16.02
C SER A 478 6.33 -25.07 15.46
N LYS A 479 5.41 -24.67 16.36
CA LYS A 479 4.21 -23.91 16.00
C LYS A 479 4.43 -22.42 16.16
N CYS A 480 3.90 -21.65 15.22
CA CYS A 480 3.94 -20.20 15.25
C CYS A 480 2.92 -19.65 16.25
N LEU A 481 3.29 -18.58 16.94
CA LEU A 481 2.39 -17.71 17.68
C LEU A 481 1.36 -17.13 16.70
N ASP A 482 0.09 -17.27 17.04
CA ASP A 482 -1.02 -17.10 16.10
C ASP A 482 -2.18 -16.37 16.77
N SER A 483 -2.73 -15.36 16.09
CA SER A 483 -3.92 -14.64 16.55
C SER A 483 -5.23 -15.34 16.25
N TYR A 484 -5.25 -16.38 15.43
CA TYR A 484 -6.45 -17.10 14.98
C TYR A 484 -7.50 -16.15 14.37
N ASP A 485 -7.03 -15.06 13.75
CA ASP A 485 -7.85 -13.97 13.20
C ASP A 485 -8.78 -13.33 14.24
N HIS A 486 -8.50 -13.50 15.54
CA HIS A 486 -9.24 -12.85 16.59
C HIS A 486 -9.03 -11.33 16.56
N THR A 487 -10.13 -10.58 16.57
CA THR A 487 -10.13 -9.12 16.55
C THR A 487 -10.79 -8.48 17.77
N ALA A 488 -11.37 -9.24 18.69
CA ALA A 488 -11.96 -8.71 19.92
C ALA A 488 -10.87 -8.37 20.97
N ASP A 489 -11.15 -7.42 21.86
CA ASP A 489 -10.25 -7.09 22.98
C ASP A 489 -10.25 -8.23 24.00
N GLY A 490 -9.07 -8.63 24.47
CA GLY A 490 -8.92 -9.71 25.45
C GLY A 490 -8.99 -11.12 24.87
N SER A 491 -9.11 -11.27 23.54
CA SER A 491 -9.03 -12.59 22.90
C SER A 491 -7.68 -13.25 23.19
N THR A 492 -7.72 -14.56 23.43
CA THR A 492 -6.51 -15.33 23.75
C THR A 492 -5.58 -15.48 22.56
N VAL A 493 -4.29 -15.54 22.85
CA VAL A 493 -3.26 -15.87 21.85
C VAL A 493 -3.01 -17.37 21.85
N ALA A 494 -2.88 -17.96 20.67
CA ALA A 494 -2.68 -19.39 20.50
C ALA A 494 -1.45 -19.70 19.66
N GLN A 495 -1.27 -20.98 19.34
CA GLN A 495 -0.24 -21.47 18.43
C GLN A 495 -0.83 -22.34 17.32
N SER A 496 -0.26 -22.26 16.12
CA SER A 496 -0.68 -23.08 14.97
C SER A 496 0.51 -23.51 14.13
N ALA A 497 0.28 -24.45 13.20
CA ALA A 497 1.28 -24.81 12.22
C ALA A 497 1.69 -23.58 11.39
N SER A 498 2.98 -23.45 11.09
CA SER A 498 3.50 -22.30 10.36
C SER A 498 2.88 -22.21 8.96
N GLY A 499 2.38 -21.03 8.60
CA GLY A 499 1.82 -20.69 7.31
C GLY A 499 2.24 -19.29 6.86
N SER A 500 1.58 -18.76 5.83
CA SER A 500 1.82 -17.42 5.29
C SER A 500 0.81 -16.36 5.76
N SER A 501 -0.21 -16.76 6.52
CA SER A 501 -1.28 -15.85 6.96
C SER A 501 -0.74 -14.73 7.83
N THR A 502 -1.35 -13.54 7.73
CA THR A 502 -0.99 -12.35 8.49
C THR A 502 -1.24 -12.52 9.99
N ASN A 503 -2.06 -13.48 10.40
CA ASN A 503 -2.36 -13.75 11.82
C ASN A 503 -1.16 -14.34 12.57
N GLN A 504 -0.16 -14.84 11.84
CA GLN A 504 1.12 -15.32 12.37
C GLN A 504 2.27 -14.34 12.18
N GLN A 505 2.00 -13.15 11.64
CA GLN A 505 3.01 -12.13 11.34
C GLN A 505 2.95 -11.00 12.36
N TRP A 506 4.12 -10.52 12.78
CA TRP A 506 4.26 -9.61 13.90
C TRP A 506 5.22 -8.45 13.57
N THR A 507 4.96 -7.28 14.13
CA THR A 507 5.91 -6.17 14.19
C THR A 507 6.46 -6.09 15.59
N ILE A 508 7.79 -6.05 15.74
CA ILE A 508 8.45 -5.82 17.03
C ILE A 508 8.87 -4.34 17.07
N ILE A 509 8.44 -3.62 18.10
CA ILE A 509 8.64 -2.17 18.22
C ILE A 509 9.40 -1.89 19.52
N PRO A 510 10.59 -1.25 19.47
CA PRO A 510 11.35 -0.93 20.67
C PRO A 510 10.64 0.14 21.53
N VAL A 511 10.67 -0.05 22.86
CA VAL A 511 10.15 0.86 23.89
C VAL A 511 11.16 0.90 25.04
N GLY A 512 12.10 1.84 24.99
CA GLY A 512 13.23 1.86 25.92
C GLY A 512 14.08 0.59 25.77
N SER A 513 14.28 -0.15 26.87
CA SER A 513 14.97 -1.45 26.87
C SER A 513 14.06 -2.67 26.63
N TYR A 514 12.79 -2.43 26.32
CA TYR A 514 11.77 -3.46 26.10
C TYR A 514 11.20 -3.37 24.69
N TYR A 515 10.29 -4.28 24.36
CA TYR A 515 9.63 -4.35 23.07
C TYR A 515 8.12 -4.52 23.22
N LYS A 516 7.36 -3.88 22.33
CA LYS A 516 5.98 -4.25 22.01
C LYS A 516 5.98 -5.22 20.83
N ILE A 517 5.10 -6.20 20.88
CA ILE A 517 4.94 -7.21 19.81
C ILE A 517 3.51 -7.07 19.30
N VAL A 518 3.37 -6.60 18.06
CA VAL A 518 2.08 -6.18 17.48
C VAL A 518 1.71 -7.13 16.35
N ASN A 519 0.53 -7.73 16.41
CA ASN A 519 0.07 -8.65 15.38
C ASN A 519 -0.33 -7.88 14.10
N ARG A 520 0.04 -8.39 12.92
CA ARG A 520 -0.26 -7.74 11.63
C ARG A 520 -1.77 -7.76 11.32
N THR A 521 -2.48 -8.86 11.61
CA THR A 521 -3.91 -8.98 11.28
C THR A 521 -4.77 -8.00 12.06
N ASN A 522 -4.61 -7.93 13.38
CA ASN A 522 -5.53 -7.17 14.24
C ASN A 522 -4.91 -5.87 14.78
N GLY A 523 -3.61 -5.63 14.59
CA GLY A 523 -2.93 -4.43 15.07
C GLY A 523 -2.84 -4.32 16.59
N LYS A 524 -3.04 -5.39 17.35
CA LYS A 524 -3.02 -5.38 18.82
C LYS A 524 -1.70 -5.92 19.38
N CYS A 525 -1.37 -5.47 20.59
CA CYS A 525 -0.19 -5.92 21.31
C CYS A 525 -0.42 -7.29 21.94
N LEU A 526 0.66 -8.09 21.98
CA LEU A 526 0.79 -9.24 22.86
C LEU A 526 0.80 -8.76 24.32
N ASP A 527 -0.19 -9.16 25.10
CA ASP A 527 -0.51 -8.57 26.40
C ASP A 527 -0.69 -9.66 27.47
N SER A 528 -0.11 -9.47 28.66
CA SER A 528 -0.21 -10.43 29.78
C SER A 528 -1.57 -10.45 30.48
N GLY A 529 -2.44 -9.50 30.19
CA GLY A 529 -3.72 -9.26 30.85
C GLY A 529 -3.61 -8.88 32.32
N GLY A 530 -2.43 -8.42 32.76
CA GLY A 530 -2.14 -8.17 34.18
C GLY A 530 -1.99 -9.45 35.02
N GLY A 531 -1.98 -10.63 34.38
CA GLY A 531 -1.82 -11.91 35.05
C GLY A 531 -0.41 -12.09 35.63
N THR A 532 -0.33 -12.45 36.91
CA THR A 532 0.95 -12.62 37.64
C THR A 532 1.18 -14.04 38.15
N THR A 533 0.21 -14.95 38.00
CA THR A 533 0.33 -16.36 38.37
C THR A 533 0.73 -17.22 37.16
N ASP A 534 1.34 -18.37 37.42
CA ASP A 534 1.62 -19.35 36.35
C ASP A 534 0.30 -19.80 35.69
N ARG A 535 0.35 -20.04 34.37
CA ARG A 535 -0.80 -20.31 33.50
C ARG A 535 -1.74 -19.14 33.25
N SER A 536 -1.41 -17.92 33.68
CA SER A 536 -2.15 -16.73 33.25
C SER A 536 -2.14 -16.66 31.72
N ALA A 537 -3.32 -16.55 31.12
CA ALA A 537 -3.45 -16.49 29.67
C ALA A 537 -2.82 -15.22 29.11
N VAL A 538 -2.21 -15.32 27.93
CA VAL A 538 -1.78 -14.16 27.15
C VAL A 538 -2.89 -13.80 26.17
N GLN A 539 -3.11 -12.51 25.98
CA GLN A 539 -4.22 -11.98 25.20
C GLN A 539 -3.76 -10.93 24.18
N PHE A 540 -4.70 -10.50 23.33
CA PHE A 540 -4.57 -9.32 22.49
C PHE A 540 -5.24 -8.12 23.12
N TRP A 541 -4.53 -7.00 23.16
CA TRP A 541 -5.09 -5.75 23.66
C TRP A 541 -4.62 -4.53 22.84
N PRO A 542 -5.46 -3.49 22.69
CA PRO A 542 -5.05 -2.23 22.06
C PRO A 542 -3.80 -1.64 22.73
N SER A 543 -2.88 -1.12 21.93
CA SER A 543 -1.62 -0.55 22.41
C SER A 543 -1.88 0.58 23.43
N ASN A 544 -1.23 0.50 24.58
CA ASN A 544 -1.24 1.50 25.65
C ASN A 544 0.13 1.55 26.35
N ASN A 545 0.23 2.27 27.47
CA ASN A 545 1.49 2.43 28.21
C ASN A 545 1.74 1.37 29.28
N SER A 546 0.89 0.34 29.39
CA SER A 546 1.03 -0.71 30.39
C SER A 546 2.34 -1.49 30.20
N ASN A 547 2.92 -1.91 31.33
CA ASN A 547 4.03 -2.86 31.35
C ASN A 547 3.59 -4.27 30.91
N ASP A 548 2.28 -4.55 30.91
CA ASP A 548 1.69 -5.81 30.44
C ASP A 548 1.95 -6.08 28.96
N GLN A 549 2.20 -5.03 28.18
CA GLN A 549 2.46 -5.08 26.73
C GLN A 549 3.94 -5.01 26.37
N GLN A 550 4.82 -4.97 27.38
CA GLN A 550 6.25 -4.78 27.20
C GLN A 550 6.99 -6.07 27.54
N TRP A 551 7.83 -6.50 26.61
CA TRP A 551 8.55 -7.77 26.69
C TRP A 551 10.04 -7.55 26.55
N SER A 552 10.84 -8.20 27.39
CA SER A 552 12.26 -8.40 27.14
C SER A 552 12.42 -9.60 26.20
N ILE A 553 13.31 -9.48 25.22
CA ILE A 553 13.65 -10.54 24.27
C ILE A 553 15.09 -10.95 24.58
N ALA A 554 15.24 -12.04 25.34
CA ALA A 554 16.51 -12.50 25.88
C ALA A 554 16.99 -13.78 25.18
N PRO A 555 18.25 -13.89 24.74
CA PRO A 555 18.77 -15.05 24.03
C PRO A 555 18.83 -16.34 24.88
#